data_AF-A0A535IF47-F1
#
_entry.id   AF-A0A535IF47-F1
#
_cell.length_a   1.000
_cell.length_b   1.000
_cell.length_c   1.000
_cell.angle_alpha   90.00
_cell.angle_beta   90.00
_cell.angle_gamma   90.00
#
_symmetry.space_group_name_H-M   'P 1'
#
loop_
_entity.id
_entity.type
_entity.pdbx_description
1 polymer ?
#
loop_
_entity_poly.entity_id
_entity_poly.type
_entity_poly.pdbx_seq_one_letter_code
_entity_poly.pdbx_strand_id
1 'polypeptide(L)'
;MKRLMVAVLVTTVITACQGSAEPAKPAPTDAYQPPVRGGRVIEGAFADAKTFAPFLANDPSSLIVSGLVYDTLFRVDAKTGEIKPNLGRWTVSADGRTYSWKIEPGAVWSDGRPITGEDYLTGVKAVARSKKTVRAASFQDIDGFDEYRSGAAPTIKGISVDPNDPKSFT
;
A
#
# COMPACT_ATOMS: atom_id res chain seq x y z
N MET A 1 -75.19 5.81 -52.60
CA MET A 1 -76.49 6.01 -51.94
C MET A 1 -76.47 5.34 -50.56
N LYS A 2 -76.82 6.10 -49.50
CA LYS A 2 -77.31 5.69 -48.16
C LYS A 2 -76.39 4.78 -47.30
N ARG A 3 -75.68 5.32 -46.30
CA ARG A 3 -76.06 5.52 -44.87
C ARG A 3 -76.41 4.21 -44.13
N LEU A 4 -75.62 3.79 -43.13
CA LEU A 4 -75.94 3.95 -41.69
C LEU A 4 -74.81 3.40 -40.78
N MET A 5 -74.51 4.15 -39.71
CA MET A 5 -73.71 3.73 -38.55
C MET A 5 -74.47 2.70 -37.70
N VAL A 6 -73.76 1.73 -37.11
CA VAL A 6 -74.11 1.12 -35.82
C VAL A 6 -72.84 1.04 -34.97
N ALA A 7 -73.00 1.41 -33.70
CA ALA A 7 -71.96 1.69 -32.72
C ALA A 7 -71.58 0.46 -31.87
N VAL A 8 -70.27 0.39 -31.58
CA VAL A 8 -69.60 0.05 -30.30
C VAL A 8 -70.11 -1.13 -29.46
N LEU A 9 -69.25 -2.14 -29.30
CA LEU A 9 -68.86 -2.65 -27.98
C LEU A 9 -67.40 -3.16 -28.02
N VAL A 10 -66.48 -2.39 -27.45
CA VAL A 10 -65.06 -2.76 -27.32
C VAL A 10 -64.91 -3.66 -26.12
N THR A 11 -64.73 -4.96 -26.33
CA THR A 11 -64.33 -5.92 -25.30
C THR A 11 -62.80 -5.91 -25.16
N THR A 12 -62.30 -5.30 -24.10
CA THR A 12 -60.93 -5.44 -23.62
C THR A 12 -60.73 -6.82 -23.02
N VAL A 13 -60.11 -7.73 -23.77
CA VAL A 13 -59.50 -8.94 -23.21
C VAL A 13 -58.07 -8.57 -22.81
N ILE A 14 -57.84 -8.35 -21.51
CA ILE A 14 -56.50 -8.22 -20.95
C ILE A 14 -55.90 -9.62 -20.92
N THR A 15 -55.25 -10.04 -22.00
CA THR A 15 -54.41 -11.23 -21.99
C THR A 15 -53.11 -10.86 -21.26
N ALA A 16 -53.12 -11.05 -19.94
CA ALA A 16 -51.93 -11.04 -19.13
C ALA A 16 -50.98 -12.12 -19.67
N CYS A 17 -49.91 -11.70 -20.37
CA CYS A 17 -48.79 -12.56 -20.65
C CYS A 17 -48.11 -12.88 -19.32
N GLN A 18 -48.61 -13.90 -18.62
CA GLN A 18 -47.81 -14.68 -17.69
C GLN A 18 -46.76 -15.43 -18.50
N GLY A 19 -45.70 -14.71 -18.88
CA GLY A 19 -44.43 -15.34 -19.18
C GLY A 19 -43.94 -15.93 -17.86
N SER A 20 -44.06 -17.25 -17.72
CA SER A 20 -43.34 -17.99 -16.68
C SER A 20 -41.87 -17.63 -16.85
N ALA A 21 -41.34 -16.79 -15.96
CA ALA A 21 -39.91 -16.61 -15.83
C ALA A 21 -39.35 -17.98 -15.45
N GLU A 22 -38.77 -18.68 -16.42
CA GLU A 22 -37.94 -19.84 -16.17
C GLU A 22 -36.92 -19.43 -15.10
N PRO A 23 -36.78 -20.18 -13.99
CA PRO A 23 -35.83 -19.82 -12.96
C PRO A 23 -34.46 -19.68 -13.62
N ALA A 24 -33.90 -18.48 -13.54
CA ALA A 24 -32.61 -18.18 -14.15
C ALA A 24 -31.63 -19.27 -13.72
N LYS A 25 -31.09 -20.00 -14.70
CA LYS A 25 -30.03 -20.99 -14.47
C LYS A 25 -28.98 -20.30 -13.62
N PRO A 26 -28.62 -20.84 -12.43
CA PRO A 26 -27.62 -20.22 -11.58
C PRO A 26 -26.38 -19.95 -12.44
N ALA A 27 -25.89 -18.71 -12.37
CA ALA A 27 -24.65 -18.34 -13.04
C ALA A 27 -23.60 -19.41 -12.72
N PRO A 28 -22.74 -19.80 -13.68
CA PRO A 28 -21.66 -20.73 -13.39
C PRO A 28 -20.93 -20.18 -12.17
N THR A 29 -20.94 -20.94 -11.08
CA THR A 29 -20.10 -20.64 -9.93
C THR A 29 -18.70 -20.66 -10.49
N ASP A 30 -17.99 -19.52 -10.51
CA ASP A 30 -16.65 -19.45 -11.07
C ASP A 30 -15.81 -20.56 -10.43
N ALA A 31 -15.59 -21.64 -11.19
CA ALA A 31 -14.84 -22.77 -10.72
C ALA A 31 -13.44 -22.24 -10.43
N TYR A 32 -12.93 -22.53 -9.22
CA TYR A 32 -11.60 -22.10 -8.80
C TYR A 32 -10.59 -22.38 -9.91
N GLN A 33 -10.05 -21.31 -10.49
CA GLN A 33 -8.97 -21.40 -11.46
C GLN A 33 -7.65 -21.33 -10.70
N PRO A 34 -6.71 -22.25 -10.93
CA PRO A 34 -5.39 -22.17 -10.32
C PRO A 34 -4.68 -20.87 -10.74
N PRO A 35 -3.89 -20.24 -9.86
CA PRO A 35 -3.19 -19.01 -10.19
C PRO A 35 -2.20 -19.26 -11.34
N VAL A 36 -2.27 -18.41 -12.37
CA VAL A 36 -1.33 -18.40 -13.49
C VAL A 36 -0.24 -17.36 -13.27
N ARG A 37 0.99 -17.65 -13.71
CA ARG A 37 2.10 -16.68 -13.63
C ARG A 37 1.87 -15.51 -14.58
N GLY A 38 2.05 -14.29 -14.08
CA GLY A 38 1.80 -13.07 -14.82
C GLY A 38 0.34 -12.62 -14.72
N GLY A 39 -0.08 -11.72 -15.60
CA GLY A 39 -1.41 -11.13 -15.60
C GLY A 39 -1.39 -9.62 -15.37
N ARG A 40 -2.58 -9.02 -15.31
CA ARG A 40 -2.78 -7.59 -15.10
C ARG A 40 -3.79 -7.39 -13.98
N VAL A 41 -3.36 -6.69 -12.94
CA VAL A 41 -4.27 -6.14 -11.91
C VAL A 41 -4.55 -4.70 -12.29
N ILE A 42 -5.83 -4.31 -12.29
CA ILE A 42 -6.25 -2.92 -12.45
C ILE A 42 -6.86 -2.51 -11.12
N GLU A 43 -6.22 -1.55 -10.45
CA GLU A 43 -6.73 -0.93 -9.24
C GLU A 43 -7.22 0.49 -9.58
N GLY A 44 -8.45 0.80 -9.21
CA GLY A 44 -9.01 2.14 -9.37
C GLY A 44 -8.59 3.04 -8.20
N ALA A 45 -8.03 4.20 -8.49
CA ALA A 45 -7.81 5.26 -7.51
C ALA A 45 -8.93 6.30 -7.58
N PHE A 46 -9.33 6.86 -6.44
CA PHE A 46 -10.38 7.89 -6.40
C PHE A 46 -9.86 9.31 -6.70
N ALA A 47 -8.53 9.48 -6.73
CA ALA A 47 -7.84 10.73 -7.05
C ALA A 47 -6.41 10.44 -7.53
N ASP A 48 -5.79 11.43 -8.19
CA ASP A 48 -4.38 11.34 -8.60
C ASP A 48 -3.43 11.34 -7.39
N ALA A 49 -2.32 10.59 -7.51
CA ALA A 49 -1.22 10.66 -6.55
C ALA A 49 -0.58 12.06 -6.60
N LYS A 50 -0.39 12.66 -5.42
CA LYS A 50 0.21 14.00 -5.27
C LYS A 50 1.73 13.95 -5.18
N THR A 51 2.29 12.81 -4.80
CA THR A 51 3.73 12.62 -4.67
C THR A 51 4.12 11.16 -4.79
N PHE A 52 5.33 10.91 -5.33
CA PHE A 52 5.99 9.60 -5.30
C PHE A 52 7.08 9.53 -4.21
N ALA A 53 7.23 10.58 -3.40
CA ALA A 53 8.17 10.58 -2.29
C ALA A 53 7.48 9.99 -1.04
N PRO A 54 7.85 8.79 -0.58
CA PRO A 54 7.12 8.08 0.48
C PRO A 54 7.14 8.86 1.82
N PHE A 55 8.21 9.62 2.07
CA PHE A 55 8.34 10.46 3.26
C PHE A 55 7.45 11.72 3.25
N LEU A 56 6.85 12.08 2.11
CA LEU A 56 5.89 13.18 1.97
C LEU A 56 4.44 12.71 1.84
N ALA A 57 4.21 11.46 1.44
CA ALA A 57 2.87 10.94 1.19
C ALA A 57 1.99 10.97 2.44
N ASN A 58 0.84 11.67 2.35
CA ASN A 58 -0.18 11.78 3.41
C ASN A 58 -1.62 11.62 2.90
N ASP A 59 -1.80 11.27 1.61
CA ASP A 59 -3.08 10.97 1.00
C ASP A 59 -3.11 9.50 0.52
N PRO A 60 -4.28 8.86 0.46
CA PRO A 60 -4.37 7.44 0.10
C PRO A 60 -3.80 7.09 -1.27
N SER A 61 -4.03 7.92 -2.30
CA SER A 61 -3.54 7.64 -3.66
C SER A 61 -2.02 7.61 -3.74
N SER A 62 -1.35 8.57 -3.09
CA SER A 62 0.12 8.56 -2.99
C SER A 62 0.65 7.38 -2.16
N LEU A 63 -0.09 6.94 -1.12
CA LEU A 63 0.31 5.79 -0.29
C LEU A 63 0.18 4.46 -1.03
N ILE A 64 -0.87 4.28 -1.84
CA ILE A 64 -1.04 3.10 -2.70
C ILE A 64 0.16 2.99 -3.64
N VAL A 65 0.48 4.07 -4.37
CA VAL A 65 1.64 4.05 -5.26
C VAL A 65 2.94 3.81 -4.50
N SER A 66 3.11 4.43 -3.32
CA SER A 66 4.30 4.21 -2.50
C SER A 66 4.47 2.73 -2.10
N GLY A 67 3.38 2.05 -1.73
CA GLY A 67 3.41 0.62 -1.37
C GLY A 67 3.64 -0.32 -2.55
N LEU A 68 3.48 0.15 -3.79
CA LEU A 68 3.80 -0.61 -5.00
C LEU A 68 5.24 -0.42 -5.47
N VAL A 69 5.86 0.72 -5.13
CA VAL A 69 7.20 1.12 -5.60
C VAL A 69 8.28 0.86 -4.56
N TYR A 70 7.96 1.05 -3.28
CA TYR A 70 8.89 0.90 -2.17
C TYR A 70 8.45 -0.25 -1.26
N ASP A 71 9.43 -0.83 -0.58
CA ASP A 71 9.21 -1.93 0.34
C ASP A 71 9.79 -1.61 1.72
N THR A 72 9.35 -2.33 2.74
CA THR A 72 9.67 -2.07 4.16
C THR A 72 10.60 -3.14 4.74
N LEU A 73 11.33 -2.79 5.80
CA LEU A 73 12.21 -3.74 6.50
C LEU A 73 11.42 -4.89 7.16
N PHE A 74 10.24 -4.59 7.66
CA PHE A 74 9.31 -5.54 8.26
C PHE A 74 7.90 -5.32 7.70
N ARG A 75 7.03 -6.31 7.87
CA ARG A 75 5.62 -6.24 7.48
C ARG A 75 4.73 -6.66 8.63
N VAL A 76 3.48 -6.20 8.61
CA VAL A 76 2.45 -6.63 9.56
C VAL A 76 1.58 -7.67 8.87
N ASP A 77 1.42 -8.82 9.51
CA ASP A 77 0.52 -9.86 9.04
C ASP A 77 -0.93 -9.38 9.15
N ALA A 78 -1.62 -9.26 8.02
CA ALA A 78 -2.95 -8.66 7.97
C ALA A 78 -4.03 -9.46 8.73
N LYS A 79 -3.78 -10.74 9.06
CA LYS A 79 -4.74 -11.58 9.79
C LYS A 79 -4.48 -11.58 11.29
N THR A 80 -3.21 -11.64 11.67
CA THR A 80 -2.78 -11.85 13.06
C THR A 80 -2.28 -10.58 13.73
N GLY A 81 -1.92 -9.55 12.95
CA GLY A 81 -1.27 -8.34 13.45
C GLY A 81 0.21 -8.54 13.81
N GLU A 82 0.77 -9.73 13.60
CA GLU A 82 2.16 -10.04 13.93
C GLU A 82 3.12 -9.26 13.03
N ILE A 83 4.18 -8.70 13.64
CA ILE A 83 5.29 -8.09 12.91
C ILE A 83 6.23 -9.21 12.45
N LYS A 84 6.48 -9.27 11.14
CA LYS A 84 7.33 -10.29 10.50
C LYS A 84 8.46 -9.64 9.70
N PRO A 85 9.64 -10.28 9.61
CA PRO A 85 10.70 -9.86 8.71
C PRO A 85 10.21 -9.71 7.26
N ASN A 86 10.83 -8.77 6.54
CA ASN A 86 10.64 -8.58 5.12
C ASN A 86 12.00 -8.31 4.43
N LEU A 87 12.31 -7.06 4.05
CA LEU A 87 13.65 -6.72 3.53
C LEU A 87 14.76 -6.75 4.60
N GLY A 88 14.40 -6.90 5.87
CA GLY A 88 15.37 -7.05 6.94
C GLY A 88 14.85 -7.89 8.09
N ARG A 89 15.81 -8.37 8.89
CA ARG A 89 15.60 -9.00 10.19
C ARG A 89 16.24 -8.14 11.26
N TRP A 90 15.77 -8.28 12.50
CA TRP A 90 16.34 -7.54 13.61
C TRP A 90 16.41 -8.35 14.89
N THR A 91 17.28 -7.93 15.80
CA THR A 91 17.28 -8.31 17.21
C THR A 91 17.04 -7.08 18.07
N VAL A 92 16.48 -7.27 19.25
CA VAL A 92 16.21 -6.19 20.21
C VAL A 92 17.06 -6.42 21.46
N SER A 93 17.69 -5.35 21.97
CA SER A 93 18.40 -5.38 23.24
C SER A 93 17.47 -5.71 24.42
N ALA A 94 18.04 -6.17 25.53
CA ALA A 94 17.27 -6.55 26.72
C ALA A 94 16.46 -5.39 27.32
N ASP A 95 16.91 -4.14 27.14
CA ASP A 95 16.20 -2.93 27.60
C ASP A 95 15.19 -2.37 26.59
N GLY A 96 15.06 -3.00 25.41
CA GLY A 96 14.11 -2.60 24.37
C GLY A 96 14.48 -1.34 23.60
N ARG A 97 15.68 -0.80 23.77
CA ARG A 97 16.08 0.52 23.23
C ARG A 97 16.99 0.46 22.01
N THR A 98 17.57 -0.70 21.70
CA THR A 98 18.46 -0.87 20.55
C THR A 98 17.93 -1.98 19.66
N TYR A 99 17.76 -1.66 18.37
CA TYR A 99 17.33 -2.58 17.33
C TYR A 99 18.50 -2.81 16.38
N SER A 100 19.06 -4.00 16.34
CA SER A 100 20.13 -4.33 15.39
C SER A 100 19.53 -4.95 14.16
N TRP A 101 19.55 -4.24 13.04
CA TRP A 101 18.98 -4.65 11.76
C TRP A 101 20.04 -5.28 10.86
N LYS A 102 19.60 -6.28 10.10
CA LYS A 102 20.34 -6.88 8.99
C LYS A 102 19.43 -6.94 7.77
N ILE A 103 19.79 -6.19 6.73
CA ILE A 103 19.11 -6.17 5.44
C ILE A 103 19.40 -7.48 4.69
N GLU A 104 18.41 -7.96 3.95
CA GLU A 104 18.52 -9.15 3.13
C GLU A 104 19.71 -9.05 2.14
N PRO A 105 20.53 -10.11 2.02
CA PRO A 105 21.75 -10.07 1.21
C PRO A 105 21.50 -9.71 -0.25
N GLY A 106 20.41 -10.23 -0.83
CA GLY A 106 20.02 -10.00 -2.22
C GLY A 106 19.21 -8.73 -2.47
N ALA A 107 18.93 -7.92 -1.44
CA ALA A 107 18.14 -6.71 -1.59
C ALA A 107 18.90 -5.66 -2.43
N VAL A 108 18.31 -5.29 -3.56
CA VAL A 108 18.80 -4.30 -4.52
C VAL A 108 17.67 -3.35 -4.93
N TRP A 109 18.04 -2.12 -5.26
CA TRP A 109 17.18 -1.17 -5.94
C TRP A 109 16.89 -1.64 -7.38
N SER A 110 15.88 -1.03 -8.02
CA SER A 110 15.51 -1.36 -9.40
C SER A 110 16.61 -1.07 -10.43
N ASP A 111 17.59 -0.23 -10.08
CA ASP A 111 18.79 0.05 -10.87
C ASP A 111 19.95 -0.95 -10.60
N GLY A 112 19.73 -1.94 -9.73
CA GLY A 112 20.70 -2.96 -9.36
C GLY A 112 21.66 -2.56 -8.23
N ARG A 113 21.62 -1.32 -7.72
CA ARG A 113 22.45 -0.93 -6.57
C ARG A 113 22.01 -1.68 -5.31
N PRO A 114 22.93 -2.19 -4.48
CA PRO A 114 22.57 -2.81 -3.21
C PRO A 114 21.81 -1.85 -2.30
N ILE A 115 20.77 -2.34 -1.64
CA ILE A 115 20.11 -1.61 -0.54
C ILE A 115 20.96 -1.79 0.73
N THR A 116 21.21 -0.68 1.42
CA THR A 116 22.11 -0.56 2.58
C THR A 116 21.47 0.20 3.74
N GLY A 117 22.08 0.16 4.93
CA GLY A 117 21.68 0.96 6.08
C GLY A 117 21.78 2.47 5.81
N GLU A 118 22.65 2.91 4.89
CA GLU A 118 22.73 4.31 4.47
C GLU A 118 21.47 4.78 3.73
N ASP A 119 20.79 3.89 3.00
CA ASP A 119 19.51 4.22 2.37
C ASP A 119 18.41 4.44 3.43
N TYR A 120 18.41 3.62 4.48
CA TYR A 120 17.52 3.81 5.63
C TYR A 120 17.79 5.16 6.32
N LEU A 121 19.06 5.42 6.66
CA LEU A 121 19.49 6.69 7.27
C LEU A 121 19.12 7.90 6.40
N THR A 122 19.28 7.78 5.08
CA THR A 122 18.88 8.81 4.11
C THR A 122 17.38 9.09 4.17
N GLY A 123 16.54 8.04 4.25
CA GLY A 123 15.10 8.18 4.44
C GLY A 123 14.73 8.91 5.73
N VAL A 124 15.37 8.55 6.86
CA VAL A 124 15.15 9.23 8.15
C VAL A 124 15.59 10.69 8.10
N LYS A 125 16.74 10.99 7.49
CA LYS A 125 17.22 12.37 7.29
C LYS A 125 16.27 13.19 6.42
N ALA A 126 15.69 12.59 5.38
CA ALA A 126 14.70 13.24 4.52
C ALA A 126 13.42 13.61 5.29
N VAL A 127 12.96 12.72 6.19
CA VAL A 127 11.87 13.03 7.13
C VAL A 127 12.28 14.18 8.04
N ALA A 128 13.44 14.09 8.71
CA ALA A 128 13.88 15.11 9.66
C ALA A 128 13.99 16.52 9.04
N ARG A 129 14.55 16.64 7.83
CA ARG A 129 14.79 17.94 7.17
C ARG A 129 13.60 18.50 6.40
N SER A 130 12.59 17.70 6.12
CA SER A 130 11.43 18.16 5.37
C SER A 130 10.49 18.98 6.25
N LYS A 131 10.27 20.25 5.90
CA LYS A 131 9.18 21.06 6.49
C LYS A 131 7.78 20.64 6.02
N LYS A 132 7.70 19.79 5.00
CA LYS A 132 6.45 19.34 4.37
C LYS A 132 6.00 17.96 4.85
N THR A 133 6.86 17.21 5.53
CA THR A 133 6.48 15.88 6.01
C THR A 133 5.53 15.98 7.20
N VAL A 134 4.56 15.09 7.25
CA VAL A 134 3.71 14.85 8.43
C VAL A 134 4.27 13.75 9.34
N ARG A 135 5.39 13.12 8.96
CA ARG A 135 5.89 11.88 9.57
C ARG A 135 6.96 12.07 10.64
N ALA A 136 7.38 13.31 10.91
CA ALA A 136 8.51 13.55 11.78
C ALA A 136 8.29 13.02 13.22
N ALA A 137 7.05 13.06 13.72
CA ALA A 137 6.72 12.49 15.02
C ALA A 137 6.95 10.96 15.11
N SER A 138 6.93 10.24 13.98
CA SER A 138 7.20 8.79 13.96
C SER A 138 8.66 8.42 14.24
N PHE A 139 9.57 9.40 14.25
CA PHE A 139 11.01 9.19 14.43
C PHE A 139 11.58 9.95 15.64
N GLN A 140 10.75 10.69 16.38
CA GLN A 140 11.20 11.54 17.49
C GLN A 140 11.84 10.76 18.65
N ASP A 141 11.49 9.48 18.80
CA ASP A 141 12.02 8.62 19.86
C ASP A 141 13.43 8.07 19.53
N ILE A 142 13.95 8.35 18.33
CA ILE A 142 15.32 8.00 17.94
C ILE A 142 16.28 9.03 18.55
N ASP A 143 17.27 8.55 19.32
CA ASP A 143 18.29 9.39 19.94
C ASP A 143 18.97 10.30 18.89
N GLY A 144 19.02 11.62 19.15
CA GLY A 144 19.62 12.59 18.24
C GLY A 144 18.74 13.01 17.05
N PHE A 145 17.50 12.50 16.91
CA PHE A 145 16.63 12.88 15.78
C PHE A 145 16.25 14.36 15.81
N ASP A 146 15.85 14.88 16.98
CA ASP A 146 15.42 16.28 17.12
C ASP A 146 16.59 17.26 17.06
N GLU A 147 17.76 16.89 17.59
CA GLU A 147 19.00 17.63 17.47
C GLU A 147 19.43 17.71 16.00
N TYR A 148 19.35 16.60 15.27
CA TYR A 148 19.59 16.63 13.83
C TYR A 148 18.57 17.52 13.13
N ARG A 149 17.27 17.31 13.37
CA ARG A 149 16.17 18.04 12.73
C ARG A 149 16.28 19.55 12.93
N SER A 150 16.55 20.00 14.16
CA SER A 150 16.73 21.40 14.52
C SER A 150 18.02 22.01 13.95
N GLY A 151 18.99 21.18 13.56
CA GLY A 151 20.31 21.62 13.12
C GLY A 151 21.33 21.78 14.25
N ALA A 152 20.97 21.42 15.48
CA ALA A 152 21.89 21.40 16.61
C ALA A 152 22.95 20.29 16.51
N ALA A 153 22.68 19.23 15.74
CA ALA A 153 23.64 18.16 15.45
C ALA A 153 23.77 17.87 13.94
N PRO A 154 24.97 17.48 13.46
CA PRO A 154 25.20 17.14 12.06
C PRO A 154 24.71 15.73 11.67
N THR A 155 24.44 14.88 12.66
CA THR A 155 24.07 13.46 12.49
C THR A 155 22.94 13.06 13.44
N ILE A 156 22.23 11.98 13.12
CA ILE A 156 21.26 11.35 14.03
C ILE A 156 22.03 10.31 14.83
N LYS A 157 22.22 10.55 16.13
CA LYS A 157 23.10 9.77 17.00
C LYS A 157 22.67 8.30 17.12
N GLY A 158 21.36 8.05 17.18
CA GLY A 158 20.75 6.74 17.38
C GLY A 158 20.66 5.88 16.13
N ILE A 159 21.30 6.27 15.01
CA ILE A 159 21.38 5.44 13.81
C ILE A 159 22.86 5.30 13.41
N SER A 160 23.34 4.06 13.39
CA SER A 160 24.72 3.74 13.02
C SER A 160 24.77 2.59 12.02
N VAL A 161 25.40 2.81 10.87
CA VAL A 161 25.63 1.78 9.86
C VAL A 161 27.00 1.15 10.11
N ASP A 162 27.09 -0.19 10.06
CA ASP A 162 28.36 -0.89 10.25
C ASP A 162 29.30 -0.61 9.06
N PRO A 163 30.50 -0.04 9.29
CA PRO A 163 31.44 0.28 8.22
C PRO A 163 32.01 -0.95 7.51
N ASN A 164 31.97 -2.12 8.14
CA ASN A 164 32.45 -3.38 7.55
C ASN A 164 31.32 -4.19 6.90
N ASP A 165 30.06 -3.80 7.15
CA ASP A 165 28.89 -4.49 6.67
C ASP A 165 27.75 -3.50 6.43
N PRO A 166 27.70 -2.84 5.27
CA PRO A 166 26.75 -1.77 5.00
C PRO A 166 25.28 -2.22 4.98
N LYS A 167 25.01 -3.53 5.09
CA LYS A 167 23.65 -4.09 5.25
C LYS A 167 23.26 -4.26 6.72
N SER A 168 24.15 -3.97 7.66
CA SER A 168 23.92 -4.00 9.10
C SER A 168 23.90 -2.59 9.66
N PHE A 169 22.92 -2.30 10.51
CA PHE A 169 22.82 -1.03 11.20
C PHE A 169 22.06 -1.17 12.51
N THR A 170 22.24 -0.21 13.41
CA THR A 170 21.51 -0.08 14.68
C THR A 170 20.77 1.23 14.74
#